data_AF-R4KHE1-F1
#
_entry.id   AF-R4KHE1-F1
#
_cell.length_a   1.000
_cell.length_b   1.000
_cell.length_c   1.000
_cell.angle_alpha   90.00
_cell.angle_beta   90.00
_cell.angle_gamma   90.00
#
_symmetry.space_group_name_H-M   'P 1'
#
loop_
_entity.id
_entity.type
_entity.pdbx_description
1 polymer ?
#
loop_
_entity_poly.entity_id
_entity_poly.type
_entity_poly.pdbx_seq_one_letter_code
_entity_poly.pdbx_strand_id
1 'polypeptide(L)'
;MAYDVLTVKQNDMVTMLIQGETITDIAKKLGVVRQTVYDWMAKDNIKAVLDRRRQDLTNQGNRLILKDINTYIGNIKELANDDSDKRVCLAANQYLLNRILGNPTTSIIDANSDDNDGSISELVLEERLKRFKVIKK
;
A
#
# COMPACT_ATOMS: atom_id res chain seq x y z
N MET A 1 -4.78 -17.50 28.07
CA MET A 1 -3.55 -17.16 27.35
C MET A 1 -2.94 -15.96 28.03
N ALA A 2 -1.77 -16.11 28.66
CA ALA A 2 -1.06 -14.99 29.26
C ALA A 2 -0.55 -14.09 28.13
N TYR A 3 -0.93 -12.81 28.12
CA TYR A 3 -0.25 -11.83 27.30
C TYR A 3 1.16 -11.70 27.85
N ASP A 4 2.14 -12.23 27.12
CA ASP A 4 3.53 -12.22 27.54
C ASP A 4 4.04 -10.77 27.44
N VAL A 5 3.95 -10.05 28.55
CA VAL A 5 4.26 -8.61 28.66
C VAL A 5 5.73 -8.39 28.28
N LEU A 6 5.96 -7.56 27.27
CA LEU A 6 7.32 -7.20 26.86
C LEU A 6 8.03 -6.47 27.99
N THR A 7 9.27 -6.86 28.25
CA THR A 7 10.16 -6.08 29.12
C THR A 7 10.46 -4.72 28.49
N VAL A 8 10.87 -3.74 29.32
CA VAL A 8 11.25 -2.40 28.86
C VAL A 8 12.33 -2.48 27.77
N LYS A 9 13.38 -3.28 27.98
CA LYS A 9 14.47 -3.46 27.00
C LYS A 9 14.00 -4.05 25.67
N GLN A 10 13.04 -4.97 25.69
CA GLN A 10 12.46 -5.52 24.46
C GLN A 10 11.61 -4.49 23.72
N ASN A 11 10.88 -3.65 24.45
CA ASN A 11 10.11 -2.56 23.88
C ASN A 11 11.02 -1.52 23.21
N ASP A 12 12.11 -1.14 23.89
CA ASP A 12 13.12 -0.22 23.37
C ASP A 12 13.81 -0.81 22.13
N MET A 13 14.16 -2.10 22.17
CA MET A 13 14.70 -2.82 21.02
C MET A 13 13.75 -2.77 19.81
N VAL A 14 12.45 -3.04 20.01
CA VAL A 14 11.45 -2.96 18.92
C VAL A 14 11.38 -1.54 18.35
N THR A 15 11.42 -0.51 19.20
CA THR A 15 11.45 0.89 18.75
C THR A 15 12.68 1.17 17.88
N MET A 16 13.87 0.77 18.33
CA MET A 16 15.12 0.96 17.58
C MET A 16 15.12 0.17 16.26
N LEU A 17 14.55 -1.04 16.23
CA LEU A 17 14.40 -1.83 15.00
C LEU A 17 13.51 -1.12 13.97
N ILE A 18 12.42 -0.49 14.42
CA ILE A 18 11.52 0.27 13.53
C ILE A 18 12.22 1.52 12.98
N GLN A 19 13.10 2.14 13.78
CA GLN A 19 13.90 3.29 13.37
C GLN A 19 15.04 2.92 12.40
N GLY A 20 15.27 1.63 12.15
CA GLY A 20 16.29 1.15 11.22
C GLY A 20 17.69 1.02 11.84
N GLU A 21 17.80 0.98 13.17
CA GLU A 21 19.09 0.78 13.82
C GLU A 21 19.66 -0.63 13.57
N THR A 22 20.99 -0.74 13.53
CA THR A 22 21.65 -2.04 13.37
C THR A 22 21.57 -2.85 14.66
N ILE A 23 21.53 -4.19 14.54
CA ILE A 23 21.55 -5.10 15.70
C ILE A 23 22.77 -4.85 16.60
N THR A 24 23.90 -4.47 16.01
CA THR A 24 25.13 -4.13 16.74
C THR A 24 24.94 -2.92 17.64
N ASP A 25 24.30 -1.87 17.13
CA ASP A 25 24.10 -0.62 17.87
C ASP A 25 23.02 -0.77 18.93
N ILE A 26 21.95 -1.50 18.62
CA ILE A 26 20.90 -1.86 19.57
C ILE A 26 21.49 -2.62 20.76
N ALA A 27 22.31 -3.64 20.50
CA ALA A 27 22.96 -4.43 21.53
C ALA A 27 23.83 -3.56 22.47
N LYS A 28 24.62 -2.64 21.88
CA LYS A 28 25.44 -1.67 22.65
C LYS A 28 24.57 -0.74 23.49
N LYS A 29 23.53 -0.13 22.90
CA LYS A 29 22.64 0.83 23.58
C LYS A 29 21.87 0.20 24.74
N LEU A 30 21.45 -1.06 24.60
CA LEU A 30 20.68 -1.79 25.62
C LEU A 30 21.55 -2.53 26.65
N GLY A 31 22.87 -2.55 26.43
CA GLY A 31 23.83 -3.26 27.29
C GLY A 31 23.62 -4.77 27.28
N VAL A 32 23.35 -5.35 26.11
CA VAL A 32 23.14 -6.80 25.92
C VAL A 32 24.05 -7.34 24.83
N VAL A 33 24.23 -8.66 24.80
CA VAL A 33 24.97 -9.32 23.71
C VAL A 33 24.09 -9.37 22.46
N ARG A 34 24.71 -9.28 21.27
CA ARG A 34 23.97 -9.34 19.98
C ARG A 34 23.07 -10.57 19.86
N GLN A 35 23.53 -11.72 20.37
CA GLN A 35 22.76 -12.96 20.35
C GLN A 35 21.41 -12.79 21.05
N THR A 36 21.38 -12.09 22.18
CA THR A 36 20.15 -11.81 22.94
C THR A 36 19.13 -11.03 22.10
N VAL A 37 19.58 -10.10 21.25
CA VAL A 37 18.71 -9.35 20.34
C VAL A 37 18.11 -10.29 19.29
N TYR A 38 18.91 -11.17 18.69
CA TYR A 38 18.42 -12.18 17.76
C TYR A 38 17.41 -13.14 18.41
N ASP A 39 17.71 -13.61 19.63
CA ASP A 39 16.83 -14.50 20.38
C ASP A 39 15.49 -13.83 20.70
N TRP A 40 15.50 -12.52 21.03
CA TRP A 40 14.28 -11.76 21.24
C TRP A 40 13.50 -11.57 19.94
N MET A 41 14.15 -11.27 18.82
CA MET A 41 13.49 -11.15 17.52
C MET A 41 12.85 -12.45 17.05
N ALA A 42 13.38 -13.60 17.48
CA ALA A 42 12.81 -14.90 17.16
C ALA A 42 11.48 -15.18 17.89
N LYS A 43 11.18 -14.48 18.99
CA LYS A 43 9.96 -14.68 19.79
C LYS A 43 8.73 -14.15 19.08
N ASP A 44 7.65 -14.94 19.07
CA ASP A 44 6.43 -14.60 18.34
C ASP A 44 5.72 -13.38 18.88
N ASN A 45 5.76 -13.14 20.20
CA ASN A 45 5.21 -11.92 20.79
C ASN A 45 5.94 -10.65 20.32
N ILE A 46 7.26 -10.70 20.14
CA ILE A 46 8.05 -9.59 19.62
C ILE A 46 7.73 -9.35 18.14
N LYS A 47 7.68 -10.41 17.33
CA LYS A 47 7.30 -10.30 15.91
C LYS A 47 5.91 -9.67 15.76
N ALA A 48 4.93 -10.13 16.52
CA ALA A 48 3.57 -9.59 16.49
C ALA A 48 3.52 -8.10 16.86
N VAL A 49 4.29 -7.66 17.86
CA VAL A 49 4.36 -6.24 18.22
C VAL A 49 5.07 -5.42 17.15
N LEU A 50 6.15 -5.93 16.57
CA LEU A 50 6.89 -5.27 15.50
C LEU A 50 5.99 -5.04 14.28
N ASP A 51 5.26 -6.07 13.84
CA ASP A 51 4.34 -5.99 12.71
C ASP A 51 3.17 -5.05 12.99
N ARG A 52 2.58 -5.13 14.18
CA ARG A 52 1.54 -4.19 14.61
C ARG A 52 2.02 -2.74 14.56
N ARG A 53 3.20 -2.44 15.10
CA ARG A 53 3.72 -1.07 15.10
C ARG A 53 4.06 -0.57 13.69
N ARG A 54 4.57 -1.43 12.82
CA ARG A 54 4.78 -1.10 11.40
C ARG A 54 3.45 -0.76 10.74
N GLN A 55 2.43 -1.57 10.96
CA GLN A 55 1.09 -1.32 10.44
C GLN A 55 0.50 -0.01 11.00
N ASP A 56 0.67 0.25 12.30
CA ASP A 56 0.22 1.49 12.92
C ASP A 56 0.92 2.72 12.32
N LEU A 57 2.21 2.63 12.01
CA LEU A 57 2.95 3.70 11.31
C LEU A 57 2.45 3.91 9.88
N THR A 58 2.25 2.84 9.12
CA THR A 58 1.65 2.94 7.78
C THR A 58 0.28 3.59 7.84
N ASN A 59 -0.55 3.18 8.79
CA ASN A 59 -1.88 3.74 9.00
C ASN A 59 -1.81 5.22 9.41
N GLN A 60 -0.85 5.61 10.24
CA GLN A 60 -0.60 7.02 10.59
C GLN A 60 -0.21 7.84 9.36
N GLY A 61 0.74 7.36 8.55
CA GLY A 61 1.15 8.02 7.31
C GLY A 61 -0.01 8.19 6.34
N ASN A 62 -0.82 7.13 6.15
CA ASN A 62 -2.01 7.19 5.30
C ASN A 62 -3.04 8.20 5.81
N ARG A 63 -3.22 8.34 7.14
CA ARG A 63 -4.10 9.36 7.71
C ARG A 63 -3.60 10.77 7.47
N LEU A 64 -2.28 11.00 7.52
CA LEU A 64 -1.70 12.31 7.20
C LEU A 64 -1.94 12.67 5.74
N ILE A 65 -1.69 11.74 4.81
CA ILE A 65 -1.97 11.94 3.38
C ILE A 65 -3.46 12.19 3.15
N LEU A 66 -4.34 11.42 3.79
CA LEU A 66 -5.78 11.57 3.66
C LEU A 66 -6.27 12.93 4.16
N LYS A 67 -5.69 13.43 5.27
CA LYS A 67 -6.02 14.75 5.82
C LYS A 67 -5.75 15.86 4.80
N ASP A 68 -4.65 15.75 4.06
CA ASP A 68 -4.19 16.77 3.11
C ASP A 68 -4.66 16.49 1.67
N ILE A 69 -5.54 15.51 1.46
CA ILE A 69 -5.97 15.08 0.13
C ILE A 69 -6.58 16.22 -0.71
N ASN A 70 -7.32 17.13 -0.07
CA ASN A 70 -7.93 18.28 -0.74
C ASN A 70 -6.87 19.24 -1.28
N THR A 71 -5.76 19.43 -0.54
CA THR A 71 -4.62 20.23 -0.98
C THR A 71 -3.96 19.60 -2.21
N TYR A 72 -3.73 18.28 -2.18
CA TYR A 72 -3.15 17.59 -3.34
C TYR A 72 -4.06 17.65 -4.57
N ILE A 73 -5.37 17.52 -4.39
CA ILE A 73 -6.36 17.73 -5.47
C ILE A 73 -6.28 19.17 -5.99
N GLY A 74 -6.19 20.16 -5.10
CA GLY A 74 -6.00 21.57 -5.46
C GLY A 74 -4.78 21.79 -6.35
N ASN A 75 -3.62 21.26 -5.95
CA ASN A 75 -2.38 21.37 -6.72
C ASN A 75 -2.51 20.73 -8.11
N ILE A 76 -3.15 19.57 -8.23
CA ILE A 76 -3.37 18.93 -9.55
C ILE A 76 -4.30 19.80 -10.41
N LYS A 77 -5.32 20.43 -9.82
CA LYS A 77 -6.18 21.38 -10.54
C LYS A 77 -5.42 22.62 -10.98
N GLU A 78 -4.50 23.14 -10.19
CA GLU A 78 -3.66 24.26 -10.60
C GLU A 78 -2.79 23.87 -11.81
N LEU A 79 -2.10 22.72 -11.75
CA LEU A 79 -1.33 22.19 -12.88
C LEU A 79 -2.19 21.95 -14.13
N ALA A 80 -3.44 21.52 -13.96
CA ALA A 80 -4.37 21.32 -15.07
C ALA A 80 -4.83 22.62 -15.73
N ASN A 81 -4.80 23.75 -15.01
CA ASN A 81 -5.20 25.07 -15.53
C ASN A 81 -4.01 25.95 -15.93
N ASP A 82 -2.78 25.53 -15.66
CA ASP A 82 -1.56 26.22 -16.07
C ASP A 82 -1.22 25.89 -17.52
N ASP A 83 -1.02 26.91 -18.35
CA ASP A 83 -0.70 26.78 -19.77
C ASP A 83 0.81 26.89 -20.09
N SER A 84 1.65 27.11 -19.07
CA SER A 84 3.10 27.26 -19.22
C SER A 84 3.80 26.00 -19.76
N ASP A 85 3.42 24.82 -19.25
CA ASP A 85 3.85 23.52 -19.78
C ASP A 85 2.64 22.68 -20.22
N LYS A 86 2.41 22.68 -21.54
CA LYS A 86 1.31 21.93 -22.16
C LYS A 86 1.35 20.43 -21.90
N ARG A 87 2.53 19.83 -21.67
CA ARG A 87 2.65 18.39 -21.38
C ARG A 87 2.18 18.11 -19.96
N VAL A 88 2.58 18.94 -19.00
CA VAL A 88 2.13 18.84 -17.60
C VAL A 88 0.63 19.10 -17.50
N CYS A 89 0.13 20.14 -18.17
CA CYS A 89 -1.30 20.44 -18.27
C CYS A 89 -2.10 19.25 -18.83
N LEU A 90 -1.66 18.68 -19.95
CA LEU A 90 -2.29 17.51 -20.56
C LEU A 90 -2.30 16.31 -19.60
N ALA A 91 -1.16 16.02 -18.95
CA ALA A 91 -1.04 14.90 -18.02
C ALA A 91 -1.94 15.06 -16.79
N ALA A 92 -2.02 16.25 -16.21
CA ALA A 92 -2.90 16.55 -15.08
C ALA A 92 -4.38 16.41 -15.46
N ASN A 93 -4.79 16.96 -16.60
CA ASN A 93 -6.15 16.82 -17.12
C ASN A 93 -6.51 15.36 -17.43
N GLN A 94 -5.59 14.60 -18.06
CA GLN A 94 -5.77 13.17 -18.31
C GLN A 94 -5.94 12.39 -17.01
N TYR A 95 -5.10 12.64 -15.99
CA TYR A 95 -5.22 11.99 -14.70
C TYR A 95 -6.59 12.22 -14.05
N LEU A 96 -7.08 13.46 -14.05
CA LEU A 96 -8.39 13.82 -13.49
C LEU A 96 -9.54 13.15 -14.25
N LEU A 97 -9.51 13.19 -15.59
CA LEU A 97 -10.52 12.53 -16.43
C LEU A 97 -10.54 11.02 -16.22
N ASN A 98 -9.38 10.38 -16.22
CA ASN A 98 -9.25 8.94 -16.06
C ASN A 98 -9.71 8.46 -14.67
N ARG A 99 -9.66 9.31 -13.64
CA ARG A 99 -10.19 8.99 -12.30
C ARG A 99 -11.71 8.86 -12.28
N ILE A 100 -12.41 9.54 -13.20
CA ILE A 100 -13.88 9.54 -13.32
C ILE A 100 -14.34 8.53 -14.37
N LEU A 101 -13.71 8.55 -15.55
CA LEU A 101 -14.15 7.80 -16.72
C LEU A 101 -13.42 6.46 -16.89
N GLY A 102 -12.41 6.19 -16.06
CA GLY A 102 -11.48 5.08 -16.23
C GLY A 102 -10.38 5.39 -17.26
N ASN A 103 -9.32 4.59 -17.25
CA ASN A 103 -8.30 4.67 -18.29
C ASN A 103 -8.84 3.99 -19.56
N PRO A 104 -8.75 4.62 -20.74
CA PRO A 104 -8.98 3.92 -21.99
C PRO A 104 -7.88 2.87 -22.16
N THR A 105 -8.16 1.63 -21.79
CA THR A 105 -7.28 0.50 -22.07
C THR A 105 -7.55 0.05 -23.50
N THR A 106 -6.55 0.14 -24.37
CA THR A 106 -6.54 -0.68 -25.59
C THR A 106 -6.36 -2.12 -25.15
N SER A 107 -7.47 -2.81 -24.89
CA SER A 107 -7.50 -4.27 -24.85
C SER A 107 -7.23 -4.74 -26.28
N ILE A 108 -5.96 -4.74 -26.70
CA ILE A 108 -5.52 -5.76 -27.63
C ILE A 108 -5.62 -7.02 -26.78
N ILE A 109 -6.75 -7.71 -26.88
CA ILE A 109 -6.87 -9.06 -26.36
C ILE A 109 -5.81 -9.83 -27.13
N ASP A 110 -4.65 -10.02 -26.54
CA ASP A 110 -3.62 -10.90 -27.08
C ASP A 110 -4.25 -12.29 -27.13
N ALA A 111 -4.70 -12.69 -28.32
CA ALA A 111 -5.32 -13.98 -28.57
C ALA A 111 -4.32 -15.16 -28.42
N ASN A 112 -3.16 -14.96 -27.78
CA ASN A 112 -2.06 -15.90 -27.70
C ASN A 112 -1.32 -15.85 -26.34
N SER A 113 -2.03 -15.78 -25.21
CA SER A 113 -1.45 -16.17 -23.93
C SER A 113 -2.21 -17.38 -23.37
N ASP A 114 -1.77 -18.56 -23.80
CA ASP A 114 -1.89 -19.77 -23.00
C ASP A 114 -1.20 -19.51 -21.66
N ASP A 115 -1.97 -19.31 -20.59
CA ASP A 115 -1.66 -19.94 -19.31
C ASP A 115 -2.86 -19.92 -18.35
N ASN A 116 -2.99 -21.05 -17.68
CA ASN A 116 -4.10 -21.57 -16.91
C ASN A 116 -4.23 -20.89 -15.53
N ASP A 117 -5.24 -20.03 -15.31
CA ASP A 117 -5.92 -19.92 -14.01
C ASP A 117 -7.29 -19.21 -14.12
N GLY A 118 -8.32 -19.82 -13.51
CA GLY A 118 -9.64 -19.22 -13.28
C GLY A 118 -10.69 -19.43 -14.39
N SER A 119 -11.26 -20.64 -14.48
CA SER A 119 -12.48 -20.89 -15.27
C SER A 119 -13.63 -20.01 -14.78
N ILE A 120 -13.82 -18.86 -15.40
CA ILE A 120 -15.09 -18.15 -15.39
C ILE A 120 -16.05 -19.01 -16.21
N SER A 121 -16.99 -19.66 -15.54
CA SER A 121 -17.99 -20.50 -16.20
C SER A 121 -18.71 -19.71 -17.30
N GLU A 122 -18.86 -20.33 -18.48
CA GLU A 122 -19.60 -19.86 -19.67
C GLU A 122 -20.91 -19.12 -19.29
N LEU A 123 -21.59 -19.60 -18.25
CA LEU A 123 -22.84 -19.05 -17.71
C LEU A 123 -22.71 -17.58 -17.24
N VAL A 124 -21.58 -17.22 -16.62
CA VAL A 124 -21.32 -15.85 -16.12
C VAL A 124 -21.11 -14.88 -17.27
N LEU A 125 -20.52 -15.35 -18.38
CA LEU A 125 -20.29 -14.55 -19.59
C LEU A 125 -21.60 -14.29 -20.33
N GLU A 126 -22.44 -15.31 -20.49
CA GLU A 126 -23.76 -15.16 -21.11
C GLU A 126 -24.65 -14.18 -20.34
N GLU A 127 -24.63 -14.22 -19.00
CA GLU A 127 -25.43 -13.33 -18.17
C GLU A 127 -24.99 -11.87 -18.30
N ARG A 128 -23.67 -11.62 -18.34
CA ARG A 128 -23.10 -10.29 -18.55
C ARG A 128 -23.45 -9.73 -19.93
N LEU A 129 -23.41 -10.56 -20.99
CA LEU A 129 -23.81 -10.17 -22.35
C LEU A 129 -25.29 -9.80 -22.44
N LYS A 130 -26.18 -10.55 -21.77
CA LYS A 130 -27.60 -10.23 -21.71
C LYS A 130 -27.85 -8.88 -21.04
N ARG A 131 -27.19 -8.60 -19.90
CA ARG A 131 -27.29 -7.30 -19.22
C ARG A 131 -26.83 -6.14 -20.11
N PHE A 132 -25.75 -6.31 -20.86
CA PHE A 132 -25.25 -5.28 -21.78
C PHE A 132 -26.22 -4.96 -22.93
N LYS A 133 -26.92 -5.97 -23.47
CA LYS A 133 -27.93 -5.75 -24.53
C LYS A 133 -29.16 -4.98 -24.04
N VAL A 134 -29.51 -5.10 -22.77
CA VAL A 134 -30.68 -4.40 -22.18
C VAL A 134 -30.40 -2.90 -22.00
N ILE A 135 -29.16 -2.50 -21.73
CA ILE A 135 -28.77 -1.10 -21.54
C ILE A 135 -28.73 -0.32 -22.87
N LYS A 136 -28.64 -1.01 -24.01
CA LYS A 136 -28.57 -0.41 -25.35
C LYS A 136 -29.94 -0.17 -26.02
N LYS A 137 -31.05 -0.20 -25.26
CA LYS A 137 -32.40 0.01 -25.77
C LYS A 137 -33.06 1.24 -25.17
#